data_AF-A8RUT0-F1
#
_entry.id   AF-A8RUT0-F1
#
_cell.length_a   1.000
_cell.length_b   1.000
_cell.length_c   1.000
_cell.angle_alpha   90.00
_cell.angle_beta   90.00
_cell.angle_gamma   90.00
#
_symmetry.space_group_name_H-M   'P 1'
#
loop_
_entity.id
_entity.type
_entity.pdbx_description
1 polymer ?
#
loop_
_entity_poly.entity_id
_entity_poly.type
_entity_poly.pdbx_seq_one_letter_code
_entity_poly.pdbx_strand_id
1 'polypeptide(L)'
;MNQERKPHFESLMAKLENFREEEIRVLQGYLEPVLEVREKILSSFSNEKASSRFSVGEISDELMYVNLLEDLLQTDERISECRMDFDACDMILYHKQPEHSYDSMKTTEQKYEGVAAMNLFYRELGDAMFYYNPDEPNKGCVVIEKIISLSDEDFWFFGENIKQEASFITDNEELQYFDQQMTLHCLFIQKEDAEFGVLISHDQKSGEVYSGYLPNLDQFQEIGCEISEKEDYVEPQM
;
A
#
# COMPACT_ATOMS: atom_id res chain seq x y z
N MET A 1 -3.34 -9.15 24.33
CA MET A 1 -2.63 -10.45 24.25
C MET A 1 -3.35 -11.46 25.15
N ASN A 2 -4.07 -12.43 24.59
CA ASN A 2 -5.02 -13.30 25.33
C ASN A 2 -4.31 -14.25 26.32
N GLN A 3 -4.80 -14.31 27.55
CA GLN A 3 -4.28 -15.16 28.65
C GLN A 3 -4.30 -16.67 28.34
N GLU A 4 -5.11 -17.13 27.38
CA GLU A 4 -5.21 -18.55 26.98
C GLU A 4 -4.05 -19.05 26.08
N ARG A 5 -3.31 -18.16 25.40
CA ARG A 5 -2.21 -18.57 24.49
C ARG A 5 -0.92 -18.93 25.21
N LYS A 6 -0.71 -18.37 26.39
CA LYS A 6 0.51 -18.56 27.19
C LYS A 6 0.73 -20.03 27.63
N PRO A 7 -0.26 -20.75 28.20
CA PRO A 7 -0.06 -22.15 28.59
C PRO A 7 0.13 -23.11 27.40
N HIS A 8 -0.48 -22.82 26.23
CA HIS A 8 -0.23 -23.62 25.03
C HIS A 8 1.18 -23.42 24.47
N PHE A 9 1.68 -22.18 24.48
CA PHE A 9 3.05 -21.90 24.06
C PHE A 9 4.07 -22.54 25.01
N GLU A 10 3.89 -22.42 26.33
CA GLU A 10 4.75 -23.08 27.32
C GLU A 10 4.73 -24.61 27.17
N SER A 11 3.56 -25.21 26.89
CA SER A 11 3.44 -26.64 26.61
C SER A 11 4.14 -27.06 25.30
N LEU A 12 4.10 -26.21 24.26
CA LEU A 12 4.82 -26.45 23.02
C LEU A 12 6.34 -26.38 23.24
N MET A 13 6.83 -25.36 23.95
CA MET A 13 8.25 -25.22 24.28
C MET A 13 8.77 -26.41 25.09
N ALA A 14 8.01 -26.88 26.09
CA ALA A 14 8.37 -28.07 26.86
C ALA A 14 8.41 -29.36 26.02
N LYS A 15 7.60 -29.45 24.95
CA LYS A 15 7.67 -30.57 23.98
C LYS A 15 8.91 -30.46 23.08
N LEU A 16 9.24 -29.25 22.64
CA LEU A 16 10.43 -28.98 21.84
C LEU A 16 11.72 -29.31 22.61
N GLU A 17 11.76 -29.04 23.91
CA GLU A 17 12.89 -29.39 24.80
C GLU A 17 13.12 -30.90 24.95
N ASN A 18 12.13 -31.73 24.62
CA ASN A 18 12.19 -33.19 24.77
C ASN A 18 12.39 -33.95 23.44
N PHE A 19 12.72 -33.24 22.34
CA PHE A 19 12.99 -33.90 21.07
C PHE A 19 14.26 -34.76 21.14
N ARG A 20 14.15 -35.97 20.59
CA ARG A 20 15.31 -36.83 20.36
C ARG A 20 16.17 -36.24 19.23
N GLU A 21 17.47 -36.52 19.23
CA GLU A 21 18.39 -36.06 18.17
C GLU A 21 17.89 -36.41 16.76
N GLU A 22 17.28 -37.57 16.57
CA GLU A 22 16.72 -38.00 15.29
C GLU A 22 15.54 -37.13 14.84
N GLU A 23 14.66 -36.74 15.78
CA GLU A 23 13.51 -35.88 15.51
C GLU A 23 13.97 -34.46 15.14
N ILE A 24 15.02 -33.96 15.82
CA ILE A 24 15.65 -32.68 15.50
C ILE A 24 16.23 -32.70 14.09
N ARG A 25 16.96 -33.75 13.70
CA ARG A 25 17.53 -33.86 12.35
C ARG A 25 16.48 -33.85 11.25
N VAL A 26 15.36 -34.53 11.47
CA VAL A 26 14.24 -34.52 10.52
C VAL A 26 13.71 -33.10 10.36
N LEU A 27 13.42 -32.40 11.46
CA LEU A 27 12.90 -31.04 11.41
C LEU A 27 13.88 -30.05 10.79
N GLN A 28 15.17 -30.18 11.08
CA GLN A 28 16.21 -29.39 10.43
C GLN A 28 16.15 -29.52 8.91
N GLY A 29 16.04 -30.76 8.39
CA GLY A 29 15.92 -30.98 6.95
C GLY A 29 14.68 -30.32 6.31
N TYR A 30 13.58 -30.14 7.05
CA TYR A 30 12.40 -29.42 6.56
C TYR A 30 12.56 -27.89 6.62
N LEU A 31 13.30 -27.36 7.60
CA LEU A 31 13.43 -25.93 7.84
C LEU A 31 14.60 -25.30 7.09
N GLU A 32 15.67 -26.05 6.86
CA GLU A 32 16.91 -25.57 6.27
C GLU A 32 16.71 -24.89 4.91
N PRO A 33 15.94 -25.44 3.95
CA PRO A 33 15.70 -24.77 2.66
C PRO A 33 15.02 -23.40 2.82
N VAL A 34 14.05 -23.30 3.75
CA VAL A 34 13.31 -22.05 4.00
C VAL A 34 14.23 -21.01 4.63
N LEU A 35 15.07 -21.42 5.58
CA LEU A 35 16.03 -20.54 6.25
C LEU A 35 17.14 -20.07 5.29
N GLU A 36 17.62 -20.93 4.40
CA GLU A 36 18.60 -20.57 3.37
C GLU A 36 18.05 -19.52 2.40
N VAL A 37 16.82 -19.72 1.90
CA VAL A 37 16.15 -18.74 1.03
C VAL A 37 15.92 -17.42 1.77
N ARG A 38 15.49 -17.46 3.04
CA ARG A 38 15.32 -16.26 3.87
C ARG A 38 16.62 -15.47 3.98
N GLU A 39 17.73 -16.10 4.33
CA GLU A 39 19.02 -15.41 4.47
C GLU A 39 19.50 -14.81 3.14
N LYS A 40 19.31 -15.53 2.02
CA LYS A 40 19.61 -15.04 0.67
C LYS A 40 18.78 -13.78 0.32
N ILE A 41 17.50 -13.77 0.67
CA ILE A 41 16.63 -12.60 0.49
C ILE A 41 17.10 -11.44 1.36
N LEU A 42 17.23 -11.66 2.67
CA LEU A 42 17.53 -10.57 3.62
C LEU A 42 18.92 -9.97 3.44
N SER A 43 19.90 -10.76 2.99
CA SER A 43 21.24 -10.26 2.64
C SER A 43 21.26 -9.38 1.39
N SER A 44 20.28 -9.53 0.51
CA SER A 44 20.12 -8.74 -0.71
C SER A 44 19.05 -7.64 -0.56
N PHE A 45 18.38 -7.57 0.58
CA PHE A 45 17.30 -6.63 0.86
C PHE A 45 17.84 -5.26 1.27
N SER A 46 17.64 -4.24 0.43
CA SER A 46 18.08 -2.86 0.60
C SER A 46 16.90 -1.89 0.66
N ASN A 47 16.91 -0.92 1.57
CA ASN A 47 15.81 0.05 1.73
C ASN A 47 15.69 1.07 0.58
N GLU A 48 16.56 1.05 -0.43
CA GLU A 48 16.59 2.03 -1.53
C GLU A 48 15.46 1.85 -2.56
N LYS A 49 14.66 0.79 -2.46
CA LYS A 49 13.58 0.50 -3.40
C LYS A 49 12.23 0.55 -2.69
N ALA A 50 11.19 0.94 -3.43
CA ALA A 50 9.82 0.93 -2.93
C ALA A 50 9.31 -0.51 -2.64
N SER A 51 9.63 -1.45 -3.53
CA SER A 51 9.42 -2.89 -3.36
C SER A 51 10.58 -3.69 -3.97
N SER A 52 10.78 -4.93 -3.50
CA SER A 52 11.80 -5.86 -4.01
C SER A 52 11.20 -7.21 -4.32
N ARG A 53 11.62 -7.84 -5.42
CA ARG A 53 11.18 -9.19 -5.82
C ARG A 53 12.33 -10.17 -5.78
N PHE A 54 12.07 -11.37 -5.25
CA PHE A 54 13.05 -12.43 -5.11
C PHE A 54 12.48 -13.75 -5.58
N SER A 55 13.15 -14.40 -6.54
CA SER A 55 12.72 -15.73 -6.97
C SER A 55 12.91 -16.77 -5.86
N VAL A 56 11.82 -17.49 -5.59
CA VAL A 56 11.74 -18.54 -4.56
C VAL A 56 11.29 -19.88 -5.15
N GLY A 57 11.52 -20.08 -6.46
CA GLY A 57 11.16 -21.31 -7.18
C GLY A 57 11.69 -22.61 -6.55
N GLU A 58 12.73 -22.51 -5.72
CA GLU A 58 13.33 -23.62 -4.96
C GLU A 58 12.37 -24.21 -3.91
N ILE A 59 11.43 -23.40 -3.40
CA ILE A 59 10.50 -23.77 -2.32
C ILE A 59 9.03 -23.47 -2.63
N SER A 60 8.73 -22.86 -3.78
CA SER A 60 7.40 -22.35 -4.14
C SER A 60 6.34 -23.42 -4.34
N ASP A 61 6.75 -24.65 -4.63
CA ASP A 61 5.84 -25.77 -4.91
C ASP A 61 5.08 -26.24 -3.65
N GLU A 62 5.62 -25.96 -2.46
CA GLU A 62 5.06 -26.37 -1.18
C GLU A 62 4.54 -25.16 -0.40
N LEU A 63 3.20 -25.01 -0.38
CA LEU A 63 2.54 -23.86 0.27
C LEU A 63 2.96 -23.68 1.74
N MET A 64 3.25 -24.77 2.45
CA MET A 64 3.74 -24.71 3.82
C MET A 64 5.07 -23.95 3.95
N TYR A 65 5.98 -24.13 2.99
CA TYR A 65 7.27 -23.44 2.98
C TYR A 65 7.13 -21.97 2.60
N VAL A 66 6.24 -21.66 1.65
CA VAL A 66 5.91 -20.28 1.30
C VAL A 66 5.35 -19.54 2.51
N ASN A 67 4.33 -20.10 3.17
CA ASN A 67 3.72 -19.48 4.35
C ASN A 67 4.73 -19.29 5.49
N LEU A 68 5.59 -20.28 5.73
CA LEU A 68 6.64 -20.16 6.74
C LEU A 68 7.65 -19.07 6.37
N LEU A 69 8.05 -18.98 5.10
CA LEU A 69 8.95 -17.92 4.64
C LEU A 69 8.31 -16.54 4.82
N GLU A 70 7.04 -16.37 4.45
CA GLU A 70 6.29 -15.12 4.65
C GLU A 70 6.27 -14.73 6.14
N ASP A 71 5.86 -15.64 7.03
CA ASP A 71 5.83 -15.40 8.47
C ASP A 71 7.21 -14.98 9.01
N LEU A 72 8.29 -15.62 8.54
CA LEU A 72 9.64 -15.31 8.96
C LEU A 72 10.16 -13.97 8.40
N LEU A 73 9.84 -13.62 7.16
CA LEU A 73 10.22 -12.34 6.54
C LEU A 73 9.45 -11.19 7.18
N GLN A 74 8.16 -11.37 7.48
CA GLN A 74 7.31 -10.37 8.14
C GLN A 74 7.81 -9.98 9.54
N THR A 75 8.74 -10.76 10.14
CA THR A 75 9.40 -10.41 11.40
C THR A 75 10.55 -9.41 11.27
N ASP A 76 11.06 -9.18 10.06
CA ASP A 76 12.11 -8.18 9.81
C ASP A 76 11.50 -6.77 9.86
N GLU A 77 12.05 -5.90 10.71
CA GLU A 77 11.50 -4.57 10.97
C GLU A 77 11.49 -3.63 9.74
N ARG A 78 12.33 -3.93 8.74
CA ARG A 78 12.44 -3.17 7.49
C ARG A 78 11.31 -3.47 6.52
N ILE A 79 10.64 -4.61 6.68
CA ILE A 79 9.57 -5.10 5.80
C ILE A 79 8.24 -4.66 6.38
N SER A 80 7.44 -3.92 5.60
CA SER A 80 6.06 -3.60 5.98
C SER A 80 5.14 -4.78 5.69
N GLU A 81 5.38 -5.45 4.57
CA GLU A 81 4.57 -6.57 4.11
C GLU A 81 5.38 -7.45 3.15
N CYS A 82 5.11 -8.74 3.14
CA CYS A 82 5.57 -9.64 2.08
C CYS A 82 4.38 -10.41 1.47
N ARG A 83 4.50 -10.75 0.19
CA ARG A 83 3.50 -11.52 -0.56
C ARG A 83 4.17 -12.43 -1.57
N MET A 84 3.69 -13.66 -1.68
CA MET A 84 4.01 -14.54 -2.80
C MET A 84 3.26 -14.17 -4.08
N ASP A 85 4.00 -14.02 -5.17
CA ASP A 85 3.49 -14.11 -6.54
C ASP A 85 3.69 -15.55 -7.04
N PHE A 86 2.60 -16.32 -7.06
CA PHE A 86 2.62 -17.73 -7.47
C PHE A 86 2.85 -17.92 -8.97
N ASP A 87 2.50 -16.93 -9.80
CA ASP A 87 2.67 -17.04 -11.25
C ASP A 87 4.15 -16.80 -11.63
N ALA A 88 4.80 -15.84 -10.97
CA ALA A 88 6.23 -15.55 -11.15
C ALA A 88 7.16 -16.44 -10.30
N CYS A 89 6.61 -17.16 -9.33
CA CYS A 89 7.36 -17.83 -8.27
C CYS A 89 8.30 -16.87 -7.52
N ASP A 90 7.84 -15.63 -7.28
CA ASP A 90 8.61 -14.56 -6.65
C ASP A 90 7.99 -14.19 -5.29
N MET A 91 8.85 -13.97 -4.30
CA MET A 91 8.48 -13.32 -3.05
C MET A 91 8.66 -11.81 -3.21
N ILE A 92 7.57 -11.06 -3.07
CA ILE A 92 7.53 -9.60 -3.14
C ILE A 92 7.60 -9.04 -1.72
N LEU A 93 8.57 -8.16 -1.46
CA LEU A 93 8.76 -7.48 -0.18
C LEU A 93 8.49 -5.99 -0.37
N TYR A 94 7.51 -5.48 0.39
CA TYR A 94 7.23 -4.06 0.50
C TYR A 94 8.04 -3.47 1.65
N HIS A 95 8.70 -2.35 1.38
CA HIS A 95 9.57 -1.70 2.35
C HIS A 95 8.72 -0.86 3.31
N LYS A 96 9.13 -0.77 4.57
CA LYS A 96 8.41 -0.01 5.58
C LYS A 96 8.67 1.49 5.49
N GLN A 97 9.92 1.86 5.27
CA GLN A 97 10.35 3.23 5.05
C GLN A 97 11.46 3.19 4.01
N PRO A 98 11.11 3.12 2.72
CA PRO A 98 12.13 3.11 1.70
C PRO A 98 12.83 4.48 1.66
N GLU A 99 14.15 4.48 1.47
CA GLU A 99 14.96 5.70 1.36
C GLU A 99 14.67 6.36 0.01
N HIS A 100 13.79 7.35 0.03
CA HIS A 100 13.48 8.15 -1.15
C HIS A 100 13.02 9.55 -0.73
N SER A 101 13.54 10.56 -1.39
CA SER A 101 13.13 11.95 -1.19
C SER A 101 12.38 12.39 -2.44
N TYR A 102 11.11 12.74 -2.27
CA TYR A 102 10.27 13.30 -3.32
C TYR A 102 10.69 14.76 -3.56
N ASP A 103 11.81 14.95 -4.26
CA ASP A 103 12.47 16.26 -4.41
C ASP A 103 11.74 17.19 -5.39
N SER A 104 10.98 16.62 -6.33
CA SER A 104 10.35 17.35 -7.43
C SER A 104 8.84 17.12 -7.47
N MET A 105 8.11 17.96 -6.73
CA MET A 105 6.65 17.93 -6.68
C MET A 105 6.05 19.28 -7.09
N LYS A 106 5.05 19.23 -7.98
CA LYS A 106 4.15 20.37 -8.25
C LYS A 106 2.77 20.03 -7.74
N THR A 107 2.13 20.98 -7.06
CA THR A 107 0.74 20.83 -6.62
C THR A 107 -0.17 21.77 -7.38
N THR A 108 -1.39 21.31 -7.60
CA THR A 108 -2.46 22.05 -8.25
C THR A 108 -3.69 21.93 -7.35
N GLU A 109 -4.24 23.06 -6.92
CA GLU A 109 -5.37 23.15 -5.98
C GLU A 109 -6.73 23.12 -6.70
N GLN A 110 -6.74 22.95 -8.02
CA GLN A 110 -7.95 22.73 -8.80
C GLN A 110 -8.61 21.43 -8.38
N LYS A 111 -9.92 21.51 -8.15
CA LYS A 111 -10.74 20.38 -7.76
C LYS A 111 -11.48 19.81 -8.95
N TYR A 112 -11.70 18.51 -8.91
CA TYR A 112 -12.42 17.80 -9.95
C TYR A 112 -13.42 16.83 -9.35
N GLU A 113 -14.59 16.69 -9.96
CA GLU A 113 -15.59 15.70 -9.57
C GLU A 113 -15.82 14.69 -10.70
N GLY A 114 -16.10 13.45 -10.32
CA GLY A 114 -16.34 12.39 -11.28
C GLY A 114 -16.70 11.07 -10.63
N VAL A 115 -16.54 9.99 -11.39
CA VAL A 115 -16.77 8.63 -10.93
C VAL A 115 -15.54 7.77 -11.18
N ALA A 116 -15.10 7.03 -10.17
CA ALA A 116 -13.96 6.12 -10.30
C ALA A 116 -14.17 4.83 -9.51
N ALA A 117 -13.49 3.78 -9.96
CA ALA A 117 -13.38 2.53 -9.24
C ALA A 117 -12.29 2.68 -8.18
N MET A 118 -12.71 3.03 -6.97
CA MET A 118 -11.84 3.16 -5.81
C MET A 118 -11.86 1.82 -5.08
N ASN A 119 -10.80 1.04 -5.24
CA ASN A 119 -10.66 -0.22 -4.54
C ASN A 119 -10.09 0.03 -3.15
N LEU A 120 -10.38 -0.89 -2.21
CA LEU A 120 -9.85 -0.91 -0.85
C LEU A 120 -8.32 -1.01 -0.75
N PHE A 121 -7.60 -0.98 -1.88
CA PHE A 121 -6.24 -0.46 -2.08
C PHE A 121 -5.41 -1.30 -3.08
N TYR A 122 -4.71 -0.66 -4.03
CA TYR A 122 -3.76 -1.25 -4.97
C TYR A 122 -2.34 -1.17 -4.40
N ARG A 123 -1.55 -2.23 -4.59
CA ARG A 123 -0.16 -2.25 -4.11
C ARG A 123 0.78 -1.51 -5.02
N GLU A 124 0.56 -1.67 -6.32
CA GLU A 124 1.45 -1.20 -7.35
C GLU A 124 0.67 -0.75 -8.58
N LEU A 125 1.22 0.23 -9.27
CA LEU A 125 0.61 0.87 -10.44
C LEU A 125 0.41 -0.14 -11.58
N GLY A 126 1.34 -1.09 -11.75
CA GLY A 126 1.22 -2.15 -12.74
C GLY A 126 -0.06 -2.97 -12.56
N ASP A 127 -0.35 -3.41 -11.34
CA ASP A 127 -1.59 -4.11 -11.00
C ASP A 127 -2.81 -3.21 -11.26
N ALA A 128 -2.75 -1.96 -10.84
CA ALA A 128 -3.84 -1.01 -11.01
C ALA A 128 -4.19 -0.77 -12.49
N MET A 129 -3.17 -0.67 -13.35
CA MET A 129 -3.32 -0.55 -14.80
C MET A 129 -3.82 -1.85 -15.44
N PHE A 130 -3.29 -2.99 -15.01
CA PHE A 130 -3.66 -4.29 -15.58
C PHE A 130 -5.12 -4.67 -15.31
N TYR A 131 -5.59 -4.40 -14.09
CA TYR A 131 -6.98 -4.67 -13.68
C TYR A 131 -7.95 -3.54 -13.97
N TYR A 132 -7.51 -2.46 -14.60
CA TYR A 132 -8.39 -1.35 -14.94
C TYR A 132 -9.49 -1.79 -15.90
N ASN A 133 -10.74 -1.55 -15.50
CA ASN A 133 -11.91 -1.78 -16.32
C ASN A 133 -12.72 -0.47 -16.44
N PRO A 134 -12.83 0.14 -17.64
CA PRO A 134 -13.62 1.35 -17.83
C PRO A 134 -15.10 1.12 -17.59
N ASP A 135 -15.59 -0.12 -17.71
CA ASP A 135 -16.99 -0.49 -17.50
C ASP A 135 -17.21 -1.11 -16.12
N GLU A 136 -16.32 -0.87 -15.14
CA GLU A 136 -16.48 -1.35 -13.77
C GLU A 136 -17.85 -0.90 -13.19
N PRO A 137 -18.75 -1.84 -12.84
CA PRO A 137 -20.08 -1.48 -12.37
C PRO A 137 -20.09 -0.80 -11.01
N ASN A 138 -19.04 -0.98 -10.20
CA ASN A 138 -18.98 -0.50 -8.81
C ASN A 138 -18.25 0.85 -8.66
N LYS A 139 -18.29 1.72 -9.67
CA LYS A 139 -17.73 3.08 -9.56
C LYS A 139 -18.52 3.91 -8.54
N GLY A 140 -17.80 4.63 -7.68
CA GLY A 140 -18.36 5.56 -6.71
C GLY A 140 -18.13 7.02 -7.12
N CYS A 141 -18.84 7.94 -6.47
CA CYS A 141 -18.60 9.37 -6.61
C CYS A 141 -17.26 9.73 -5.96
N VAL A 142 -16.43 10.49 -6.67
CA VAL A 142 -15.10 10.90 -6.23
C VAL A 142 -14.89 12.38 -6.48
N VAL A 143 -14.31 13.05 -5.48
CA VAL A 143 -13.77 14.41 -5.62
C VAL A 143 -12.26 14.34 -5.48
N ILE A 144 -11.56 14.82 -6.50
CA ILE A 144 -10.12 15.10 -6.45
C ILE A 144 -9.97 16.46 -5.80
N GLU A 145 -9.44 16.47 -4.58
CA GLU A 145 -9.21 17.69 -3.80
C GLU A 145 -7.93 18.41 -4.21
N LYS A 146 -6.93 17.65 -4.67
CA LYS A 146 -5.62 18.16 -5.05
C LYS A 146 -4.93 17.23 -6.04
N ILE A 147 -4.21 17.81 -7.00
CA ILE A 147 -3.33 17.07 -7.89
C ILE A 147 -1.89 17.25 -7.43
N ILE A 148 -1.19 16.13 -7.28
CA ILE A 148 0.23 16.03 -6.93
C ILE A 148 0.95 15.46 -8.14
N SER A 149 1.74 16.30 -8.81
CA SER A 149 2.55 15.90 -9.96
C SER A 149 3.97 15.60 -9.51
N LEU A 150 4.39 14.36 -9.69
CA LEU A 150 5.72 13.86 -9.37
C LEU A 150 6.59 13.81 -10.63
N SER A 151 7.91 13.94 -10.47
CA SER A 151 8.86 13.65 -11.55
C SER A 151 8.71 12.20 -12.04
N ASP A 152 9.29 11.87 -13.21
CA ASP A 152 9.24 10.50 -13.74
C ASP A 152 9.80 9.47 -12.74
N GLU A 153 10.98 9.75 -12.16
CA GLU A 153 11.63 8.87 -11.18
C GLU A 153 10.78 8.69 -9.91
N ASP A 154 10.33 9.81 -9.34
CA ASP A 154 9.51 9.83 -8.13
C ASP A 154 8.16 9.12 -8.34
N PHE A 155 7.54 9.30 -9.50
CA PHE A 155 6.27 8.67 -9.82
C PHE A 155 6.39 7.16 -9.97
N TRP A 156 7.43 6.66 -10.65
CA TRP A 156 7.63 5.21 -10.78
C TRP A 156 8.03 4.58 -9.45
N PHE A 157 8.86 5.26 -8.68
CA PHE A 157 9.18 4.84 -7.32
C PHE A 157 7.91 4.74 -6.47
N PHE A 158 7.07 5.77 -6.52
CA PHE A 158 5.78 5.77 -5.86
C PHE A 158 4.89 4.60 -6.31
N GLY A 159 4.81 4.40 -7.63
CA GLY A 159 3.99 3.37 -8.27
C GLY A 159 4.40 1.94 -7.94
N GLU A 160 5.64 1.67 -7.50
CA GLU A 160 6.08 0.34 -7.06
C GLU A 160 5.61 -0.04 -5.65
N ASN A 161 5.17 0.94 -4.85
CA ASN A 161 4.57 0.72 -3.53
C ASN A 161 3.64 1.90 -3.18
N ILE A 162 2.40 1.83 -3.67
CA ILE A 162 1.41 2.90 -3.48
C ILE A 162 1.06 3.07 -1.98
N LYS A 163 1.23 2.02 -1.15
CA LYS A 163 0.91 2.03 0.30
C LYS A 163 1.94 2.73 1.16
N GLN A 164 3.07 3.13 0.60
CA GLN A 164 4.08 3.79 1.39
C GLN A 164 3.56 5.10 1.99
N GLU A 165 4.03 5.43 3.20
CA GLU A 165 3.69 6.68 3.88
C GLU A 165 4.54 7.83 3.30
N ALA A 166 4.23 8.24 2.06
CA ALA A 166 4.87 9.39 1.45
C ALA A 166 4.40 10.69 2.12
N SER A 167 5.33 11.62 2.36
CA SER A 167 5.04 12.87 3.08
C SER A 167 3.91 13.67 2.43
N PHE A 168 3.86 13.72 1.10
CA PHE A 168 2.80 14.44 0.38
C PHE A 168 1.40 13.84 0.58
N ILE A 169 1.29 12.57 1.00
CA ILE A 169 0.00 11.97 1.37
C ILE A 169 -0.37 12.42 2.79
N THR A 170 0.57 12.34 3.73
CA THR A 170 0.33 12.71 5.13
C THR A 170 0.15 14.21 5.33
N ASP A 171 0.83 15.03 4.54
CA ASP A 171 0.76 16.50 4.59
C ASP A 171 -0.59 17.03 4.08
N ASN A 172 -1.41 16.18 3.46
CA ASN A 172 -2.75 16.50 2.94
C ASN A 172 -3.81 15.55 3.52
N GLU A 173 -3.63 15.06 4.75
CA GLU A 173 -4.54 14.12 5.41
C GLU A 173 -5.96 14.68 5.57
N GLU A 174 -6.10 15.99 5.74
CA GLU A 174 -7.39 16.67 5.92
C GLU A 174 -8.26 16.73 4.66
N LEU A 175 -7.63 16.53 3.50
CA LEU A 175 -8.30 16.49 2.19
C LEU A 175 -8.79 15.08 1.82
N GLN A 176 -8.52 14.09 2.66
CA GLN A 176 -8.80 12.68 2.38
C GLN A 176 -9.86 12.16 3.35
N TYR A 177 -11.08 11.95 2.87
CA TYR A 177 -12.18 11.47 3.71
C TYR A 177 -13.35 10.95 2.88
N PHE A 178 -14.17 10.11 3.53
CA PHE A 178 -15.46 9.71 3.01
C PHE A 178 -16.56 10.59 3.64
N ASP A 179 -17.33 11.29 2.81
CA ASP A 179 -18.34 12.25 3.28
C ASP A 179 -19.70 11.60 3.60
N GLN A 180 -20.67 12.41 4.05
CA GLN A 180 -22.00 11.92 4.39
C GLN A 180 -22.87 11.62 3.16
N GLN A 181 -22.46 12.11 1.99
CA GLN A 181 -23.10 11.94 0.70
C GLN A 181 -22.57 10.70 -0.04
N MET A 182 -21.75 9.88 0.61
CA MET A 182 -21.09 8.70 0.03
C MET A 182 -20.10 9.08 -1.10
N THR A 183 -19.51 10.26 -1.02
CA THR A 183 -18.46 10.75 -1.92
C THR A 183 -17.10 10.58 -1.26
N LEU A 184 -16.15 10.03 -2.00
CA LEU A 184 -14.78 9.90 -1.53
C LEU A 184 -13.97 11.11 -2.00
N HIS A 185 -13.39 11.84 -1.05
CA HIS A 185 -12.46 12.93 -1.30
C HIS A 185 -11.03 12.39 -1.29
N CYS A 186 -10.26 12.66 -2.35
CA CYS A 186 -8.99 12.00 -2.60
C CYS A 186 -7.95 12.94 -3.22
N LEU A 187 -6.69 12.49 -3.19
CA LEU A 187 -5.59 13.09 -3.92
C LEU A 187 -5.44 12.39 -5.28
N PHE A 188 -5.05 13.13 -6.31
CA PHE A 188 -4.63 12.56 -7.58
C PHE A 188 -3.11 12.69 -7.74
N ILE A 189 -2.42 11.55 -7.68
CA ILE A 189 -0.97 11.47 -7.86
C ILE A 189 -0.70 11.13 -9.32
N GLN A 190 -0.10 12.06 -10.07
CA GLN A 190 0.19 11.87 -11.48
C GLN A 190 1.69 12.01 -11.75
N LYS A 191 2.13 11.44 -12.86
CA LYS A 191 3.41 11.79 -13.45
C LYS A 191 3.31 13.21 -14.02
N GLU A 192 4.36 14.00 -13.89
CA GLU A 192 4.46 15.32 -14.50
C GLU A 192 4.12 15.27 -16.01
N ASP A 193 3.24 16.19 -16.43
CA ASP A 193 2.70 16.31 -17.79
C ASP A 193 1.92 15.08 -18.30
N ALA A 194 1.52 14.14 -17.43
CA ALA A 194 0.64 13.03 -17.78
C ALA A 194 -0.82 13.30 -17.35
N GLU A 195 -1.76 12.76 -18.12
CA GLU A 195 -3.20 12.79 -17.79
C GLU A 195 -3.65 11.62 -16.92
N PHE A 196 -2.75 10.65 -16.66
CA PHE A 196 -3.03 9.44 -15.91
C PHE A 196 -2.29 9.42 -14.57
N GLY A 197 -2.81 8.64 -13.63
CA GLY A 197 -2.20 8.48 -12.33
C GLY A 197 -3.01 7.63 -11.37
N VAL A 198 -2.72 7.79 -10.09
CA VAL A 198 -3.33 7.06 -8.99
C VAL A 198 -4.17 8.02 -8.15
N LEU A 199 -5.42 7.65 -7.90
CA LEU A 199 -6.28 8.29 -6.91
C LEU A 199 -6.01 7.64 -5.55
N ILE A 200 -5.88 8.42 -4.49
CA ILE A 200 -5.58 7.92 -3.13
C ILE A 200 -6.39 8.68 -2.09
N SER A 201 -7.00 7.94 -1.15
CA SER A 201 -7.65 8.52 0.02
C SER A 201 -7.41 7.68 1.25
N HIS A 202 -6.86 8.29 2.30
CA HIS A 202 -6.71 7.74 3.63
C HIS A 202 -7.81 8.33 4.53
N ASP A 203 -8.93 7.62 4.71
CA ASP A 203 -10.01 8.12 5.58
C ASP A 203 -9.66 7.91 7.06
N GLN A 204 -9.25 8.99 7.73
CA GLN A 204 -8.83 8.97 9.13
C GLN A 204 -9.92 8.49 10.10
N LYS A 205 -11.21 8.67 9.75
CA LYS A 205 -12.32 8.27 10.64
C LYS A 205 -12.51 6.77 10.68
N SER A 206 -12.45 6.11 9.53
CA SER A 206 -12.60 4.65 9.41
C SER A 206 -11.26 3.92 9.55
N GLY A 207 -10.14 4.60 9.28
CA GLY A 207 -8.83 3.98 9.11
C GLY A 207 -8.68 3.21 7.79
N GLU A 208 -9.65 3.34 6.88
CA GLU A 208 -9.62 2.67 5.59
C GLU A 208 -8.80 3.45 4.57
N VAL A 209 -8.15 2.71 3.67
CA VAL A 209 -7.35 3.27 2.60
C VAL A 209 -7.95 2.86 1.27
N TYR A 210 -8.16 3.83 0.40
CA TYR A 210 -8.76 3.65 -0.91
C TYR A 210 -7.76 4.09 -1.97
N SER A 211 -7.73 3.36 -3.08
CA SER A 211 -6.98 3.79 -4.25
C SER A 211 -7.64 3.38 -5.55
N GLY A 212 -7.46 4.17 -6.59
CA GLY A 212 -7.96 3.90 -7.93
C GLY A 212 -6.90 4.25 -8.97
N TYR A 213 -7.02 3.65 -10.16
CA TYR A 213 -6.28 4.11 -11.32
C TYR A 213 -7.17 5.02 -12.16
N LEU A 214 -6.65 6.18 -12.52
CA LEU A 214 -7.30 7.13 -13.42
C LEU A 214 -6.49 7.20 -14.71
N PRO A 215 -6.98 6.68 -15.85
CA PRO A 215 -6.24 6.71 -17.12
C PRO A 215 -6.26 8.07 -17.82
N ASN A 216 -7.22 8.94 -17.49
CA ASN A 216 -7.34 10.26 -18.07
C ASN A 216 -8.18 11.20 -17.17
N LEU A 217 -7.59 12.31 -16.74
CA LEU A 217 -8.23 13.35 -15.92
C LEU A 217 -9.40 14.04 -16.63
N ASP A 218 -9.43 14.12 -17.96
CA ASP A 218 -10.51 14.75 -18.74
C ASP A 218 -11.87 14.04 -18.56
N GLN A 219 -11.88 12.85 -17.95
CA GLN A 219 -13.11 12.15 -17.56
C GLN A 219 -13.80 12.81 -16.35
N PHE A 220 -13.10 13.71 -15.65
CA PHE A 220 -13.62 14.44 -14.51
C PHE A 220 -13.95 15.88 -14.89
N GLN A 221 -14.93 16.45 -14.20
CA GLN A 221 -15.35 17.83 -14.39
C GLN A 221 -14.64 18.71 -13.36
N GLU A 222 -13.98 19.78 -13.82
CA GLU A 222 -13.42 20.79 -12.92
C GLU A 222 -14.55 21.50 -12.15
N ILE A 223 -14.39 21.62 -10.84
CA ILE A 223 -15.32 22.32 -9.96
C ILE A 223 -14.64 23.53 -9.31
N GLY A 224 -15.37 24.63 -9.20
CA GLY A 224 -14.86 25.84 -8.55
C GLY A 224 -14.74 25.64 -7.03
N CYS A 225 -13.65 26.13 -6.45
CA CYS A 225 -13.56 26.33 -5.01
C CYS A 225 -14.59 27.40 -4.60
N GLU A 226 -15.76 27.01 -4.10
CA GLU A 226 -16.61 27.96 -3.38
C GLU A 226 -15.85 28.42 -2.13
N ILE A 227 -15.28 29.62 -2.21
CA ILE A 227 -14.88 30.37 -1.03
C ILE A 227 -16.17 30.55 -0.24
N SER A 228 -16.29 29.88 0.91
CA SER A 228 -17.37 30.17 1.85
C SER A 228 -17.32 31.65 2.21
N GLU A 229 -18.18 32.45 1.60
CA GLU A 229 -18.48 33.79 2.08
C GLU A 229 -19.16 33.59 3.44
N LYS A 230 -18.37 33.68 4.51
CA LYS A 230 -18.93 34.01 5.82
C LYS A 230 -19.56 35.39 5.68
N GLU A 231 -20.88 35.42 5.49
CA GLU A 231 -21.68 36.61 5.74
C GLU A 231 -21.53 36.97 7.23
N ASP A 232 -20.59 37.86 7.54
CA ASP A 232 -20.59 38.58 8.80
C ASP A 232 -21.83 39.47 8.83
N TYR A 233 -22.90 38.96 9.47
CA TYR A 233 -24.06 39.74 9.86
C TYR A 233 -23.60 40.86 10.82
N VAL A 234 -23.43 42.07 10.29
CA VAL A 234 -23.35 43.28 11.10
C VAL A 234 -24.78 43.72 11.40
N GLU A 235 -25.25 43.48 12.62
CA GLU A 235 -26.48 44.08 13.12
C GLU A 235 -26.40 45.62 13.05
N PRO A 236 -27.43 46.32 12.53
CA PRO A 236 -27.49 47.77 12.62
C PRO A 236 -27.83 48.16 14.06
N GLN A 237 -26.91 48.85 14.73
CA GLN A 237 -27.21 49.53 15.99
C GLN A 237 -28.18 50.70 15.71
N MET A 238 -29.35 50.66 16.38
CA MET A 238 -30.21 51.84 16.60
C MET A 238 -29.82 52.52 17.90
#